data_AF-A0AA88RZ63-F1
#
_entry.id   AF-A0AA88RZ63-F1
#
_cell.length_a   1.000
_cell.length_b   1.000
_cell.length_c   1.000
_cell.angle_alpha   90.00
_cell.angle_beta   90.00
_cell.angle_gamma   90.00
#
_symmetry.space_group_name_H-M   'P 1'
#
loop_
_entity.id
_entity.type
_entity.pdbx_description
1 polymer ?
#
loop_
_entity_poly.entity_id
_entity_poly.type
_entity_poly.pdbx_seq_one_letter_code
_entity_poly.pdbx_strand_id
1 'polypeptide(L)'
;MSHINSRGPYMLAVGTAQLGLWSRLSLASEWPEHVCGEPQVPCYFIFGDSLVDNGNNNALDTLNKANFAPYGIDFKYGPTGRFTNGRNIADIIAELLGFDDYIPPYATARGPDILKGVNYGSGSAGIRDETGQQGGARISMNAQLQNHRATVARITALLGSRRLANEYLNKCLYTVGMGNNDYINNYFMPQYYPSSKLYTPDQYAADLIRRYSLQLKKLYRSGARKVGVFGVGDIGCAPFELATHGTNGSSSPCVEMIDDAVKLFNTRLPKMLDDLNNKLANAKFIFINETSSGDSSSLGFKVVNAPCCKANTQSNKGLCVPDLYPCSNRTEFVYWDGFHPTETANELLAAAAYFVLSPLLSPRIDTWAQKDGDSELLGFTDFIPPFATARGQDILRGVNYASGGGGIRAETGRNVGGRISFDSQLLHHGITVSRITALQRNLTFTREYLSKCIYTVGMGSNDYINNYFMPQSYPTSARFTPDQYAAVLIQQYSQQLREYVRLFHSTEIINVLAATRAYNASSPSDAYPVDIRTLAQLQ
;
A
#
# COMPACT_ATOMS: atom_id res chain seq x y z
N MET A 1 26.47 -17.70 -30.25
CA MET A 1 26.22 -16.25 -30.34
C MET A 1 24.72 -16.01 -30.24
N SER A 2 24.34 -14.95 -29.53
CA SER A 2 22.99 -14.44 -29.20
C SER A 2 22.04 -15.35 -28.40
N HIS A 3 22.14 -15.20 -27.07
CA HIS A 3 21.13 -15.54 -26.08
C HIS A 3 20.02 -14.48 -26.07
N ILE A 4 18.75 -14.90 -26.07
CA ILE A 4 17.61 -14.15 -25.50
C ILE A 4 16.71 -15.17 -24.80
N ASN A 5 16.68 -15.12 -23.47
CA ASN A 5 15.81 -15.91 -22.60
C ASN A 5 14.87 -14.93 -21.89
N SER A 6 13.56 -15.08 -22.05
CA SER A 6 12.54 -14.36 -21.30
C SER A 6 11.49 -15.35 -20.79
N ARG A 7 11.43 -15.56 -19.47
CA ARG A 7 10.38 -16.32 -18.77
C ARG A 7 9.78 -15.39 -17.69
N GLY A 8 8.47 -15.17 -17.73
CA GLY A 8 7.72 -14.29 -16.81
C GLY A 8 6.91 -15.06 -15.74
N PRO A 9 6.33 -14.33 -14.75
CA PRO A 9 5.57 -14.89 -13.63
C PRO A 9 4.10 -15.26 -13.95
N TYR A 10 3.38 -15.83 -12.96
CA TYR A 10 2.12 -16.56 -13.09
C TYR A 10 1.05 -16.05 -12.08
N MET A 11 -0.22 -15.77 -12.48
CA MET A 11 -1.29 -15.15 -11.65
C MET A 11 -2.72 -15.66 -11.94
N LEU A 12 -3.50 -15.95 -10.90
CA LEU A 12 -4.96 -16.18 -10.98
C LEU A 12 -5.78 -14.87 -11.06
N ALA A 13 -6.74 -14.72 -11.99
CA ALA A 13 -7.55 -13.50 -12.14
C ALA A 13 -9.06 -13.75 -11.97
N VAL A 14 -9.84 -12.76 -11.53
CA VAL A 14 -11.31 -12.76 -11.72
C VAL A 14 -11.74 -11.48 -12.44
N GLY A 15 -11.99 -11.58 -13.75
CA GLY A 15 -12.64 -10.58 -14.63
C GLY A 15 -11.68 -9.63 -15.37
N THR A 16 -11.88 -9.21 -16.64
CA THR A 16 -12.99 -9.33 -17.62
C THR A 16 -12.47 -9.81 -19.00
N ALA A 17 -13.35 -10.18 -19.94
CA ALA A 17 -13.01 -10.82 -21.22
C ALA A 17 -13.11 -9.88 -22.43
N GLN A 18 -12.12 -9.92 -23.34
CA GLN A 18 -12.31 -9.66 -24.77
C GLN A 18 -11.46 -10.62 -25.62
N LEU A 19 -12.10 -11.15 -26.66
CA LEU A 19 -11.58 -12.18 -27.58
C LEU A 19 -10.75 -11.56 -28.71
N GLY A 20 -9.59 -12.14 -29.01
CA GLY A 20 -8.84 -11.92 -30.25
C GLY A 20 -8.03 -13.16 -30.62
N LEU A 21 -8.40 -13.83 -31.71
CA LEU A 21 -7.62 -14.93 -32.30
C LEU A 21 -6.26 -14.41 -32.78
N TRP A 22 -5.20 -15.23 -32.71
CA TRP A 22 -4.34 -15.69 -33.82
C TRP A 22 -3.16 -16.50 -33.24
N SER A 23 -2.70 -17.48 -34.01
CA SER A 23 -1.87 -18.63 -33.62
C SER A 23 -0.36 -18.42 -33.78
N ARG A 24 0.47 -19.09 -32.95
CA ARG A 24 1.57 -20.00 -33.36
C ARG A 24 2.31 -20.63 -32.15
N LEU A 25 2.40 -21.96 -32.20
CA LEU A 25 3.16 -22.82 -31.31
C LEU A 25 4.68 -22.75 -31.59
N SER A 26 5.49 -22.77 -30.53
CA SER A 26 6.71 -23.59 -30.51
C SER A 26 6.97 -24.09 -29.08
N LEU A 27 7.08 -25.40 -28.95
CA LEU A 27 7.34 -26.13 -27.72
C LEU A 27 8.86 -26.20 -27.49
N ALA A 28 9.31 -25.84 -26.29
CA ALA A 28 10.54 -26.36 -25.72
C ALA A 28 10.28 -26.64 -24.24
N SER A 29 10.28 -27.93 -23.91
CA SER A 29 10.13 -28.49 -22.57
C SER A 29 11.40 -28.29 -21.76
N GLU A 30 11.30 -27.71 -20.57
CA GLU A 30 12.30 -27.84 -19.51
C GLU A 30 11.63 -27.60 -18.15
N TRP A 31 12.07 -28.37 -17.15
CA TRP A 31 11.48 -28.57 -15.82
C TRP A 31 11.40 -27.27 -14.98
N PRO A 32 10.44 -27.12 -14.05
CA PRO A 32 10.28 -25.89 -13.29
C PRO A 32 11.22 -25.83 -12.09
N GLU A 33 12.23 -24.96 -12.18
CA GLU A 33 12.83 -24.29 -11.02
C GLU A 33 11.83 -23.24 -10.48
N HIS A 34 11.90 -22.96 -9.17
CA HIS A 34 11.04 -22.02 -8.46
C HIS A 34 10.98 -20.64 -9.15
N VAL A 35 9.82 -20.26 -9.68
CA VAL A 35 9.59 -18.96 -10.33
C VAL A 35 9.13 -17.94 -9.27
N CYS A 36 10.04 -17.08 -8.80
CA CYS A 36 9.68 -15.81 -8.16
C CYS A 36 9.59 -14.75 -9.25
N GLY A 37 8.57 -13.89 -9.22
CA GLY A 37 8.43 -12.81 -10.21
C GLY A 37 9.54 -11.78 -10.03
N GLU A 38 10.17 -11.36 -11.11
CA GLU A 38 11.15 -10.26 -11.09
C GLU A 38 10.50 -8.99 -10.52
N PRO A 39 11.21 -8.23 -9.65
CA PRO A 39 10.69 -6.97 -9.11
C PRO A 39 10.28 -5.99 -10.22
N GLN A 40 9.15 -5.30 -10.03
CA GLN A 40 8.62 -4.33 -11.00
C GLN A 40 9.52 -3.11 -11.21
N VAL A 41 10.42 -2.84 -10.25
CA VAL A 41 11.46 -1.84 -10.33
C VAL A 41 12.79 -2.45 -9.91
N PRO A 42 13.92 -2.07 -10.53
CA PRO A 42 15.21 -2.67 -10.19
C PRO A 42 15.70 -2.34 -8.78
N CYS A 43 15.08 -1.34 -8.13
CA CYS A 43 15.54 -0.77 -6.87
C CYS A 43 14.48 0.07 -6.18
N TYR A 44 14.47 0.05 -4.85
CA TYR A 44 13.55 0.81 -4.01
C TYR A 44 14.28 1.55 -2.87
N PHE A 45 14.28 2.88 -2.89
CA PHE A 45 14.90 3.70 -1.85
C PHE A 45 13.84 4.42 -1.01
N ILE A 46 13.96 4.30 0.32
CA ILE A 46 12.92 4.75 1.26
C ILE A 46 13.48 5.82 2.18
N PHE A 47 12.79 6.94 2.29
CA PHE A 47 13.10 8.03 3.21
C PHE A 47 11.90 8.27 4.11
N GLY A 48 12.13 8.52 5.38
CA GLY A 48 11.03 8.87 6.26
C GLY A 48 11.37 8.85 7.74
N ASP A 49 10.33 8.75 8.55
CA ASP A 49 10.44 8.68 10.00
C ASP A 49 10.27 7.25 10.54
N SER A 50 9.72 7.11 11.74
CA SER A 50 9.44 5.81 12.38
C SER A 50 8.44 4.96 11.63
N LEU A 51 7.57 5.53 10.79
CA LEU A 51 6.58 4.76 10.00
C LEU A 51 7.23 3.81 8.99
N VAL A 52 8.48 4.09 8.60
CA VAL A 52 9.25 3.27 7.67
C VAL A 52 10.58 2.78 8.23
N ASP A 53 10.99 3.20 9.44
CA ASP A 53 12.22 2.71 10.07
C ASP A 53 12.17 1.18 10.26
N ASN A 54 13.27 0.53 9.89
CA ASN A 54 13.45 -0.91 10.04
C ASN A 54 14.78 -1.29 10.72
N GLY A 55 15.37 -0.35 11.46
CA GLY A 55 16.52 -0.60 12.33
C GLY A 55 17.60 0.48 12.33
N ASN A 56 17.38 1.63 11.69
CA ASN A 56 18.37 2.73 11.69
C ASN A 56 18.52 3.37 13.08
N ASN A 57 17.48 3.37 13.90
CA ASN A 57 17.53 3.90 15.27
C ASN A 57 18.24 2.99 16.29
N ASN A 58 18.48 1.71 15.97
CA ASN A 58 18.93 0.71 16.95
C ASN A 58 20.25 1.07 17.64
N ALA A 59 21.21 1.58 16.87
CA ALA A 59 22.55 1.94 17.35
C ALA A 59 22.70 3.42 17.76
N LEU A 60 21.64 4.22 17.62
CA LEU A 60 21.67 5.63 18.03
C LEU A 60 21.53 5.75 19.55
N ASP A 61 22.16 6.76 20.13
CA ASP A 61 21.90 7.15 21.52
C ASP A 61 20.61 7.98 21.58
N THR A 62 19.50 7.26 21.69
CA THR A 62 18.15 7.81 21.58
C THR A 62 17.20 6.99 22.42
N LEU A 63 16.20 7.66 22.95
CA LEU A 63 15.13 7.00 23.66
C LEU A 63 14.16 6.32 22.65
N ASN A 64 14.08 6.81 21.41
CA ASN A 64 13.15 6.34 20.38
C ASN A 64 13.66 5.08 19.66
N LYS A 65 13.47 3.91 20.28
CA LYS A 65 13.82 2.60 19.73
C LYS A 65 12.62 1.66 19.74
N ALA A 66 12.62 0.70 18.82
CA ALA A 66 11.61 -0.37 18.70
C ALA A 66 12.24 -1.75 18.46
N ASN A 67 13.47 -1.95 18.96
CA ASN A 67 14.21 -3.21 18.88
C ASN A 67 14.09 -4.07 20.15
N PHE A 68 12.92 -4.03 20.78
CA PHE A 68 12.58 -4.79 21.99
C PHE A 68 11.11 -5.23 21.96
N ALA A 69 10.77 -6.29 22.70
CA ALA A 69 9.39 -6.76 22.79
C ALA A 69 8.49 -5.74 23.50
N PRO A 70 7.24 -5.51 23.05
CA PRO A 70 6.49 -6.35 22.12
C PRO A 70 6.61 -5.95 20.63
N TYR A 71 7.45 -4.98 20.25
CA TYR A 71 7.62 -4.65 18.83
C TYR A 71 8.11 -5.86 18.03
N GLY A 72 7.60 -6.02 16.81
CA GLY A 72 7.93 -7.16 15.96
C GLY A 72 7.44 -8.52 16.45
N ILE A 73 6.47 -8.59 17.39
CA ILE A 73 5.90 -9.86 17.87
C ILE A 73 5.27 -10.72 16.76
N ASP A 74 4.73 -10.10 15.71
CA ASP A 74 4.19 -10.77 14.52
C ASP A 74 5.19 -10.81 13.37
N PHE A 75 6.33 -10.13 13.50
CA PHE A 75 7.35 -10.12 12.48
C PHE A 75 8.20 -11.38 12.57
N LYS A 76 8.47 -12.03 11.42
CA LYS A 76 9.19 -13.32 11.36
C LYS A 76 10.60 -13.30 11.99
N TYR A 77 11.21 -12.12 12.12
CA TYR A 77 12.53 -11.91 12.71
C TYR A 77 12.49 -11.30 14.13
N GLY A 78 11.31 -11.12 14.71
CA GLY A 78 11.14 -10.48 16.01
C GLY A 78 11.40 -8.96 15.98
N PRO A 79 11.78 -8.36 17.13
CA PRO A 79 12.03 -6.93 17.24
C PRO A 79 13.26 -6.49 16.43
N THR A 80 13.04 -5.79 15.33
CA THR A 80 14.11 -5.33 14.41
C THR A 80 14.34 -3.83 14.44
N GLY A 81 13.51 -3.06 15.16
CA GLY A 81 13.50 -1.59 15.10
C GLY A 81 12.34 -1.01 14.29
N ARG A 82 11.41 -1.85 13.82
CA ARG A 82 10.14 -1.43 13.24
C ARG A 82 9.18 -1.01 14.35
N PHE A 83 8.65 0.20 14.26
CA PHE A 83 7.71 0.76 15.24
C PHE A 83 6.29 0.19 15.06
N THR A 84 6.16 -1.14 15.01
CA THR A 84 4.87 -1.83 14.85
C THR A 84 4.99 -3.27 15.38
N ASN A 85 3.90 -4.02 15.40
CA ASN A 85 3.90 -5.45 15.75
C ASN A 85 4.50 -6.34 14.66
N GLY A 86 4.49 -5.93 13.39
CA GLY A 86 4.89 -6.77 12.25
C GLY A 86 5.69 -6.01 11.17
N ARG A 87 5.27 -6.14 9.91
CA ARG A 87 5.77 -5.33 8.78
C ARG A 87 5.29 -3.89 8.86
N ASN A 88 6.15 -2.95 8.45
CA ASN A 88 5.76 -1.56 8.24
C ASN A 88 5.29 -1.33 6.80
N ILE A 89 4.79 -0.12 6.50
CA ILE A 89 4.24 0.21 5.18
C ILE A 89 5.26 0.00 4.04
N ALA A 90 6.54 0.29 4.27
CA ALA A 90 7.57 0.17 3.25
C ALA A 90 7.92 -1.29 2.94
N ASP A 91 7.88 -2.17 3.95
CA ASP A 91 8.06 -3.61 3.77
C ASP A 91 6.97 -4.20 2.87
N ILE A 92 5.72 -3.82 3.13
CA ILE A 92 4.55 -4.33 2.39
C ILE A 92 4.57 -3.79 0.95
N ILE A 93 4.96 -2.52 0.76
CA ILE A 93 5.19 -1.98 -0.60
C ILE A 93 6.29 -2.76 -1.32
N ALA A 94 7.39 -3.11 -0.65
CA ALA A 94 8.46 -3.91 -1.26
C ALA A 94 7.98 -5.30 -1.68
N GLU A 95 7.17 -5.97 -0.85
CA GLU A 95 6.53 -7.24 -1.19
C GLU A 95 5.59 -7.10 -2.40
N LEU A 96 4.74 -6.06 -2.43
CA LEU A 96 3.84 -5.77 -3.56
C LEU A 96 4.58 -5.46 -4.86
N LEU A 97 5.79 -4.88 -4.76
CA LEU A 97 6.67 -4.63 -5.90
C LEU A 97 7.41 -5.89 -6.39
N GLY A 98 7.31 -7.01 -5.67
CA GLY A 98 7.92 -8.29 -6.03
C GLY A 98 9.36 -8.47 -5.54
N PHE A 99 9.82 -7.73 -4.52
CA PHE A 99 11.13 -7.99 -3.92
C PHE A 99 11.10 -9.26 -3.06
N ASP A 100 12.09 -10.15 -3.24
CA ASP A 100 12.20 -11.39 -2.47
C ASP A 100 12.51 -11.18 -0.97
N ASP A 101 13.15 -10.04 -0.66
CA ASP A 101 13.59 -9.66 0.69
C ASP A 101 13.21 -8.21 0.99
N TYR A 102 13.12 -7.89 2.29
CA TYR A 102 12.94 -6.52 2.75
C TYR A 102 14.13 -5.63 2.42
N ILE A 103 13.87 -4.36 2.09
CA ILE A 103 14.91 -3.39 1.80
C ILE A 103 15.73 -3.10 3.08
N PRO A 104 17.06 -3.27 3.09
CA PRO A 104 17.86 -3.17 4.31
C PRO A 104 17.96 -1.71 4.84
N PRO A 105 18.05 -1.51 6.17
CA PRO A 105 18.36 -0.19 6.74
C PRO A 105 19.76 0.25 6.31
N TYR A 106 19.95 1.56 6.15
CA TYR A 106 21.27 2.14 5.87
C TYR A 106 22.35 1.68 6.87
N ALA A 107 21.96 1.53 8.14
CA ALA A 107 22.85 1.04 9.20
C ALA A 107 23.53 -0.29 8.85
N THR A 108 22.85 -1.21 8.17
CA THR A 108 23.37 -2.56 7.85
C THR A 108 23.53 -2.82 6.35
N ALA A 109 23.10 -1.93 5.46
CA ALA A 109 23.22 -2.12 4.01
C ALA A 109 24.70 -2.13 3.55
N ARG A 110 25.15 -3.25 2.97
CA ARG A 110 26.54 -3.50 2.53
C ARG A 110 26.59 -4.03 1.10
N GLY A 111 27.80 -4.02 0.53
CA GLY A 111 28.08 -4.72 -0.74
C GLY A 111 27.12 -4.38 -1.89
N PRO A 112 26.82 -5.36 -2.76
CA PRO A 112 25.85 -5.24 -3.85
C PRO A 112 24.39 -5.07 -3.41
N ASP A 113 24.02 -5.36 -2.16
CA ASP A 113 22.63 -5.26 -1.71
C ASP A 113 22.07 -3.84 -1.83
N ILE A 114 22.94 -2.83 -1.75
CA ILE A 114 22.56 -1.42 -1.96
C ILE A 114 22.00 -1.15 -3.37
N LEU A 115 22.26 -2.04 -4.33
CA LEU A 115 21.68 -1.96 -5.67
C LEU A 115 20.18 -2.22 -5.60
N LYS A 116 19.71 -3.19 -4.80
CA LYS A 116 18.26 -3.47 -4.63
C LYS A 116 17.52 -2.32 -3.93
N GLY A 117 18.23 -1.49 -3.18
CA GLY A 117 17.62 -0.38 -2.44
C GLY A 117 18.21 -0.22 -1.05
N VAL A 118 17.86 0.89 -0.39
CA VAL A 118 18.22 1.17 1.00
C VAL A 118 17.11 1.96 1.67
N ASN A 119 16.80 1.58 2.91
CA ASN A 119 15.89 2.30 3.78
C ASN A 119 16.67 3.27 4.69
N TYR A 120 16.41 4.56 4.54
CA TYR A 120 17.03 5.64 5.32
C TYR A 120 16.14 6.13 6.47
N GLY A 121 14.90 5.61 6.58
CA GLY A 121 13.93 6.02 7.59
C GLY A 121 14.48 5.94 9.01
N SER A 122 14.15 6.92 9.85
CA SER A 122 14.67 7.02 11.21
C SER A 122 13.61 7.58 12.14
N GLY A 123 13.33 6.88 13.23
CA GLY A 123 12.39 7.35 14.25
C GLY A 123 12.69 8.78 14.73
N SER A 124 11.63 9.57 14.90
CA SER A 124 11.65 11.00 15.27
C SER A 124 12.24 11.96 14.23
N ALA A 125 12.59 11.49 13.02
CA ALA A 125 13.07 12.36 11.96
C ALA A 125 11.98 13.33 11.46
N GLY A 126 12.41 14.52 11.04
CA GLY A 126 11.56 15.52 10.40
C GLY A 126 12.24 16.20 9.22
N ILE A 127 11.46 17.05 8.56
CA ILE A 127 11.88 17.98 7.50
C ILE A 127 12.90 18.98 8.08
N ARG A 128 12.64 19.49 9.28
CA ARG A 128 13.58 20.37 9.99
C ARG A 128 14.63 19.55 10.71
N ASP A 129 15.86 20.05 10.75
CA ASP A 129 16.98 19.28 11.29
C ASP A 129 16.86 19.10 12.80
N GLU A 130 16.32 20.07 13.52
CA GLU A 130 16.16 20.05 14.98
C GLU A 130 14.97 19.22 15.46
N THR A 131 14.01 18.88 14.59
CA THR A 131 12.80 18.10 14.94
C THR A 131 13.19 16.79 15.64
N GLY A 132 12.48 16.47 16.73
CA GLY A 132 12.67 15.23 17.49
C GLY A 132 13.95 15.15 18.35
N GLN A 133 14.79 16.18 18.38
CA GLN A 133 16.07 16.14 19.12
C GLN A 133 15.90 16.02 20.64
N GLN A 134 14.74 16.38 21.20
CA GLN A 134 14.45 16.22 22.63
C GLN A 134 14.47 14.76 23.09
N GLY A 135 14.28 13.82 22.16
CA GLY A 135 14.34 12.37 22.41
C GLY A 135 15.73 11.74 22.24
N GLY A 136 16.75 12.54 21.87
CA GLY A 136 18.11 12.07 21.60
C GLY A 136 18.48 12.09 20.12
N ALA A 137 19.42 11.22 19.72
CA ALA A 137 19.90 11.14 18.36
C ALA A 137 18.83 10.61 17.37
N ARG A 138 18.87 11.15 16.15
CA ARG A 138 17.95 10.86 15.03
C ARG A 138 18.59 11.28 13.71
N ILE A 139 18.22 10.64 12.62
CA ILE A 139 18.71 10.95 11.27
C ILE A 139 17.66 11.81 10.56
N SER A 140 17.78 13.14 10.63
CA SER A 140 16.87 14.09 9.97
C SER A 140 16.80 13.89 8.45
N MET A 141 15.82 14.49 7.77
CA MET A 141 15.72 14.38 6.30
C MET A 141 17.01 14.85 5.58
N ASN A 142 17.69 15.90 6.04
CA ASN A 142 18.97 16.28 5.44
C ASN A 142 20.09 15.25 5.71
N ALA A 143 20.10 14.59 6.87
CA ALA A 143 21.07 13.54 7.16
C ALA A 143 20.77 12.26 6.34
N GLN A 144 19.51 11.91 6.13
CA GLN A 144 19.11 10.81 5.24
C GLN A 144 19.57 11.06 3.80
N LEU A 145 19.43 12.29 3.30
CA LEU A 145 19.95 12.69 2.00
C LEU A 145 21.49 12.61 1.91
N GLN A 146 22.20 12.83 3.01
CA GLN A 146 23.66 12.64 3.06
C GLN A 146 24.02 11.15 3.00
N ASN A 147 23.31 10.32 3.77
CA ASN A 147 23.46 8.86 3.72
C ASN A 147 23.19 8.33 2.30
N HIS A 148 22.15 8.83 1.63
CA HIS A 148 21.85 8.47 0.26
C HIS A 148 22.96 8.88 -0.72
N ARG A 149 23.53 10.08 -0.59
CA ARG A 149 24.68 10.48 -1.41
C ARG A 149 25.88 9.54 -1.24
N ALA A 150 26.14 9.10 -0.02
CA ALA A 150 27.17 8.09 0.23
C ALA A 150 26.83 6.75 -0.43
N THR A 151 25.57 6.32 -0.39
CA THR A 151 25.10 5.13 -1.13
C THR A 151 25.29 5.28 -2.64
N VAL A 152 24.92 6.42 -3.22
CA VAL A 152 25.10 6.71 -4.66
C VAL A 152 26.57 6.66 -5.07
N ALA A 153 27.48 7.16 -4.23
CA ALA A 153 28.92 7.04 -4.48
C ALA A 153 29.38 5.58 -4.49
N ARG A 154 28.86 4.74 -3.58
CA ARG A 154 29.13 3.30 -3.55
C ARG A 154 28.56 2.58 -4.77
N ILE A 155 27.33 2.90 -5.17
CA ILE A 155 26.71 2.38 -6.41
C ILE A 155 27.54 2.78 -7.63
N THR A 156 28.04 4.01 -7.67
CA THR A 156 28.92 4.49 -8.74
C THR A 156 30.20 3.67 -8.83
N ALA A 157 30.80 3.32 -7.70
CA ALA A 157 31.97 2.45 -7.67
C ALA A 157 31.65 1.03 -8.15
N LEU A 158 30.51 0.45 -7.74
CA LEU A 158 30.07 -0.88 -8.17
C LEU A 158 29.77 -0.97 -9.68
N LEU A 159 29.12 0.06 -10.23
CA LEU A 159 28.72 0.10 -11.64
C LEU A 159 29.82 0.68 -12.56
N GLY A 160 30.94 1.12 -12.01
CA GLY A 160 32.13 1.55 -12.75
C GLY A 160 32.06 2.94 -13.40
N SER A 161 30.91 3.62 -13.40
CA SER A 161 30.85 5.03 -13.83
C SER A 161 29.62 5.77 -13.30
N ARG A 162 29.75 7.10 -13.19
CA ARG A 162 28.64 7.98 -12.81
C ARG A 162 27.48 7.95 -13.82
N ARG A 163 27.78 7.76 -15.10
CA ARG A 163 26.76 7.64 -16.16
C ARG A 163 25.89 6.41 -15.92
N LEU A 164 26.50 5.24 -15.74
CA LEU A 164 25.79 3.98 -15.48
C LEU A 164 25.01 4.04 -14.17
N ALA A 165 25.58 4.63 -13.12
CA ALA A 165 24.86 4.83 -11.86
C ALA A 165 23.63 5.72 -12.03
N ASN A 166 23.72 6.84 -12.74
CA ASN A 166 22.56 7.68 -13.02
C ASN A 166 21.51 6.95 -13.87
N GLU A 167 21.92 6.21 -14.91
CA GLU A 167 21.02 5.43 -15.76
C GLU A 167 20.28 4.34 -14.97
N TYR A 168 20.95 3.74 -13.99
CA TYR A 168 20.34 2.78 -13.05
C TYR A 168 19.38 3.46 -12.08
N LEU A 169 19.85 4.50 -11.37
CA LEU A 169 19.09 5.20 -10.33
C LEU A 169 17.82 5.88 -10.83
N ASN A 170 17.81 6.34 -12.09
CA ASN A 170 16.64 6.93 -12.73
C ASN A 170 15.47 5.94 -12.90
N LYS A 171 15.74 4.62 -12.85
CA LYS A 171 14.73 3.56 -13.00
C LYS A 171 14.13 3.13 -11.66
N CYS A 172 14.82 3.38 -10.55
CA CYS A 172 14.38 3.03 -9.20
C CYS A 172 13.13 3.78 -8.78
N LEU A 173 12.38 3.17 -7.86
CA LEU A 173 11.34 3.85 -7.10
C LEU A 173 11.94 4.49 -5.84
N TYR A 174 11.42 5.66 -5.49
CA TYR A 174 11.71 6.34 -4.24
C TYR A 174 10.40 6.63 -3.52
N THR A 175 10.35 6.41 -2.21
CA THR A 175 9.27 6.92 -1.36
C THR A 175 9.82 7.84 -0.28
N VAL A 176 9.08 8.90 0.04
CA VAL A 176 9.46 9.88 1.06
C VAL A 176 8.24 10.22 1.91
N GLY A 177 8.28 9.91 3.21
CA GLY A 177 7.23 10.26 4.17
C GLY A 177 7.80 11.05 5.34
N MET A 178 7.50 12.34 5.42
CA MET A 178 8.06 13.27 6.40
C MET A 178 7.02 14.33 6.77
N GLY A 179 7.04 14.79 8.02
CA GLY A 179 6.23 15.91 8.51
C GLY A 179 5.52 15.62 9.81
N ASN A 180 5.18 14.35 10.10
CA ASN A 180 4.50 13.95 11.35
C ASN A 180 5.20 14.56 12.57
N ASN A 181 6.51 14.27 12.71
CA ASN A 181 7.32 14.75 13.81
C ASN A 181 7.52 16.27 13.82
N ASP A 182 7.48 16.95 12.67
CA ASP A 182 7.59 18.41 12.63
C ASP A 182 6.38 19.09 13.32
N TYR A 183 5.25 18.39 13.41
CA TYR A 183 4.10 18.84 14.20
C TYR A 183 4.19 18.34 15.65
N ILE A 184 4.11 17.03 15.89
CA ILE A 184 3.95 16.46 17.25
C ILE A 184 5.24 16.44 18.07
N ASN A 185 6.40 16.43 17.40
CA ASN A 185 7.73 16.42 18.03
C ASN A 185 8.52 17.72 17.76
N ASN A 186 7.81 18.80 17.42
CA ASN A 186 8.37 20.15 17.27
C ASN A 186 7.34 21.26 17.50
N TYR A 187 6.43 21.52 16.56
CA TYR A 187 5.52 22.68 16.62
C TYR A 187 4.63 22.70 17.87
N PHE A 188 4.02 21.56 18.20
CA PHE A 188 3.16 21.38 19.37
C PHE A 188 3.94 21.03 20.65
N MET A 189 5.26 21.25 20.68
CA MET A 189 6.11 21.10 21.86
C MET A 189 6.80 22.42 22.26
N PRO A 190 6.05 23.44 22.69
CA PRO A 190 6.58 24.77 23.02
C PRO A 190 7.56 24.80 24.21
N GLN A 191 7.64 23.72 24.99
CA GLN A 191 8.62 23.52 26.07
C GLN A 191 10.01 23.17 25.55
N TYR A 192 10.12 22.62 24.34
CA TYR A 192 11.40 22.23 23.73
C TYR A 192 11.76 23.09 22.51
N TYR A 193 10.75 23.61 21.79
CA TYR A 193 10.96 24.33 20.54
C TYR A 193 10.22 25.68 20.52
N PRO A 194 10.81 26.72 19.92
CA PRO A 194 10.16 28.01 19.79
C PRO A 194 9.20 28.08 18.59
N SER A 195 9.05 27.02 17.80
CA SER A 195 8.36 27.06 16.50
C SER A 195 6.94 27.61 16.55
N SER A 196 6.11 27.19 17.50
CA SER A 196 4.74 27.72 17.68
C SER A 196 4.70 29.15 18.25
N LYS A 197 5.81 29.66 18.79
CA LYS A 197 5.95 31.09 19.18
C LYS A 197 6.44 31.95 18.03
N LEU A 198 7.13 31.36 17.06
CA LEU A 198 7.73 32.05 15.91
C LEU A 198 6.84 32.05 14.67
N TYR A 199 5.97 31.05 14.53
CA TYR A 199 5.14 30.84 13.36
C TYR A 199 3.68 30.59 13.75
N THR A 200 2.75 31.14 12.98
CA THR A 200 1.38 30.61 12.93
C THR A 200 1.35 29.24 12.24
N PRO A 201 0.26 28.45 12.35
CA PRO A 201 0.18 27.15 11.67
C PRO A 201 0.39 27.24 10.16
N ASP A 202 -0.17 28.27 9.52
CA ASP A 202 0.00 28.51 8.07
C ASP A 202 1.44 28.88 7.70
N GLN A 203 2.08 29.75 8.48
CA GLN A 203 3.48 30.12 8.28
C GLN A 203 4.42 28.93 8.47
N TYR A 204 4.11 28.07 9.44
CA TYR A 204 4.88 26.85 9.70
C TYR A 204 4.75 25.84 8.56
N ALA A 205 3.52 25.57 8.10
CA ALA A 205 3.28 24.73 6.93
C ALA A 205 4.00 25.26 5.68
N ALA A 206 3.99 26.58 5.45
CA ALA A 206 4.71 27.21 4.35
C ALA A 206 6.24 27.05 4.47
N ASP A 207 6.81 27.17 5.68
CA ASP A 207 8.24 26.92 5.91
C ASP A 207 8.62 25.45 5.65
N LEU A 208 7.83 24.50 6.14
CA LEU A 208 8.04 23.07 5.91
C LEU A 208 8.01 22.75 4.41
N ILE A 209 7.00 23.22 3.68
CA ILE A 209 6.88 23.00 2.22
C ILE A 209 8.08 23.56 1.46
N ARG A 210 8.55 24.76 1.83
CA ARG A 210 9.74 25.36 1.22
C ARG A 210 11.00 24.52 1.45
N ARG A 211 11.22 24.06 2.69
CA ARG A 211 12.38 23.21 3.03
C ARG A 211 12.30 21.86 2.35
N TYR A 212 11.12 21.25 2.35
CA TYR A 212 10.90 19.94 1.77
C TYR A 212 11.09 19.96 0.25
N SER A 213 10.64 21.02 -0.43
CA SER A 213 10.95 21.25 -1.86
C SER A 213 12.45 21.27 -2.14
N LEU A 214 13.26 21.92 -1.29
CA LEU A 214 14.71 21.94 -1.45
C LEU A 214 15.33 20.55 -1.21
N GLN A 215 14.81 19.79 -0.25
CA GLN A 215 15.25 18.43 0.04
C GLN A 215 14.93 17.45 -1.10
N LEU A 216 13.71 17.50 -1.66
CA LEU A 216 13.33 16.70 -2.84
C LEU A 216 14.15 17.08 -4.08
N LYS A 217 14.49 18.37 -4.26
CA LYS A 217 15.46 18.78 -5.31
C LYS A 217 16.85 18.18 -5.10
N LYS A 218 17.32 18.03 -3.86
CA LYS A 218 18.60 17.33 -3.56
C LYS A 218 18.51 15.85 -3.91
N LEU A 219 17.37 15.20 -3.65
CA LEU A 219 17.11 13.81 -4.02
C LEU A 219 17.12 13.63 -5.55
N TYR A 220 16.40 14.49 -6.28
CA TYR A 220 16.42 14.52 -7.76
C TYR A 220 17.84 14.66 -8.33
N ARG A 221 18.64 15.57 -7.77
CA ARG A 221 20.05 15.78 -8.17
C ARG A 221 20.93 14.56 -7.93
N SER A 222 20.50 13.62 -7.11
CA SER A 222 21.21 12.38 -6.79
C SER A 222 20.76 11.19 -7.63
N GLY A 223 19.84 11.39 -8.59
CA GLY A 223 19.41 10.37 -9.56
C GLY A 223 17.94 9.97 -9.46
N ALA A 224 17.20 10.45 -8.45
CA ALA A 224 15.79 10.10 -8.32
C ALA A 224 14.93 10.71 -9.43
N ARG A 225 14.06 9.90 -10.04
CA ARG A 225 13.10 10.34 -11.06
C ARG A 225 11.66 9.91 -10.78
N LYS A 226 11.45 8.81 -10.06
CA LYS A 226 10.12 8.28 -9.70
C LYS A 226 9.95 8.37 -8.19
N VAL A 227 9.19 9.34 -7.70
CA VAL A 227 9.13 9.65 -6.27
C VAL A 227 7.68 9.71 -5.79
N GLY A 228 7.28 8.76 -4.96
CA GLY A 228 6.06 8.85 -4.16
C GLY A 228 6.32 9.66 -2.91
N VAL A 229 5.55 10.73 -2.70
CA VAL A 229 5.69 11.59 -1.53
C VAL A 229 4.42 11.48 -0.70
N PHE A 230 4.55 10.89 0.48
CA PHE A 230 3.46 10.76 1.43
C PHE A 230 3.14 12.12 2.06
N GLY A 231 1.84 12.39 2.18
CA GLY A 231 1.33 13.42 3.07
C GLY A 231 1.52 13.03 4.53
N VAL A 232 1.13 13.93 5.42
CA VAL A 232 1.08 13.67 6.86
C VAL A 232 -0.28 13.08 7.18
N GLY A 233 -0.35 11.95 7.91
CA GLY A 233 -1.62 11.37 8.33
C GLY A 233 -2.41 12.25 9.30
N ASP A 234 -3.61 11.81 9.70
CA ASP A 234 -4.42 12.49 10.73
C ASP A 234 -3.84 12.22 12.13
N ILE A 235 -2.67 12.82 12.40
CA ILE A 235 -1.89 12.56 13.61
C ILE A 235 -2.56 13.07 14.90
N GLY A 236 -3.56 13.95 14.80
CA GLY A 236 -4.44 14.30 15.93
C GLY A 236 -5.30 13.13 16.40
N CYS A 237 -5.46 12.08 15.60
CA CYS A 237 -6.15 10.85 15.99
C CYS A 237 -5.25 9.88 16.77
N ALA A 238 -3.94 10.13 16.82
CA ALA A 238 -3.00 9.26 17.51
C ALA A 238 -3.37 9.16 19.01
N PRO A 239 -3.40 7.96 19.62
CA PRO A 239 -3.83 7.80 21.00
C PRO A 239 -3.04 8.65 22.01
N PHE A 240 -1.77 8.91 21.75
CA PHE A 240 -0.96 9.77 22.60
C PHE A 240 -1.36 11.25 22.53
N GLU A 241 -1.70 11.75 21.34
CA GLU A 241 -2.17 13.12 21.15
C GLU A 241 -3.54 13.31 21.78
N LEU A 242 -4.44 12.32 21.62
CA LEU A 242 -5.73 12.27 22.29
C LEU A 242 -5.59 12.32 23.82
N ALA A 243 -4.68 11.52 24.40
CA ALA A 243 -4.44 11.50 25.84
C ALA A 243 -3.83 12.82 26.36
N THR A 244 -3.05 13.51 25.52
CA THR A 244 -2.32 14.74 25.92
C THR A 244 -3.19 15.98 25.81
N HIS A 245 -3.96 16.10 24.72
CA HIS A 245 -4.71 17.31 24.39
C HIS A 245 -6.21 17.19 24.61
N GLY A 246 -6.75 15.97 24.58
CA GLY A 246 -8.18 15.73 24.52
C GLY A 246 -8.85 16.33 23.28
N THR A 247 -10.16 16.13 23.14
CA THR A 247 -10.95 16.71 22.03
C THR A 247 -11.63 18.02 22.41
N ASN A 248 -11.45 18.50 23.65
CA ASN A 248 -12.06 19.73 24.20
C ASN A 248 -13.59 19.80 24.01
N GLY A 249 -14.28 18.65 24.02
CA GLY A 249 -15.73 18.58 23.81
C GLY A 249 -16.18 18.74 22.36
N SER A 250 -15.24 18.75 21.40
CA SER A 250 -15.54 18.67 19.97
C SER A 250 -16.24 17.35 19.63
N SER A 251 -17.09 17.39 18.59
CA SER A 251 -17.69 16.20 17.99
C SER A 251 -16.68 15.38 17.16
N SER A 252 -15.51 15.94 16.86
CA SER A 252 -14.44 15.20 16.19
C SER A 252 -13.86 14.13 17.11
N PRO A 253 -13.61 12.90 16.61
CA PRO A 253 -12.90 11.87 17.36
C PRO A 253 -11.39 12.14 17.52
N CYS A 254 -10.86 13.21 16.90
CA CYS A 254 -9.43 13.55 16.84
C CYS A 254 -9.14 14.97 17.35
N VAL A 255 -7.88 15.27 17.67
CA VAL A 255 -7.44 16.60 18.12
C VAL A 255 -7.43 17.59 16.94
N GLU A 256 -8.54 18.30 16.73
CA GLU A 256 -8.75 19.18 15.56
C GLU A 256 -7.66 20.23 15.36
N MET A 257 -7.12 20.81 16.44
CA MET A 257 -6.05 21.81 16.33
C MET A 257 -4.80 21.26 15.61
N ILE A 258 -4.48 19.99 15.82
CA ILE A 258 -3.34 19.31 15.19
C ILE A 258 -3.69 19.02 13.73
N ASP A 259 -4.84 18.40 13.49
CA ASP A 259 -5.25 18.01 12.14
C ASP A 259 -5.47 19.22 11.23
N ASP A 260 -6.00 20.34 11.75
CA ASP A 260 -6.16 21.58 10.99
C ASP A 260 -4.81 22.19 10.60
N ALA A 261 -3.81 22.11 11.47
CA ALA A 261 -2.44 22.54 11.15
C ALA A 261 -1.79 21.63 10.09
N VAL A 262 -2.07 20.33 10.13
CA VAL A 262 -1.60 19.33 9.14
C VAL A 262 -2.28 19.51 7.79
N LYS A 263 -3.60 19.76 7.76
CA LYS A 263 -4.36 20.03 6.53
C LYS A 263 -3.73 21.16 5.71
N LEU A 264 -3.19 22.19 6.36
CA LEU A 264 -2.50 23.29 5.67
C LEU A 264 -1.26 22.80 4.91
N PHE A 265 -0.48 21.89 5.49
CA PHE A 265 0.67 21.28 4.81
C PHE A 265 0.23 20.35 3.69
N ASN A 266 -0.70 19.42 3.96
CA ASN A 266 -1.19 18.48 2.96
C ASN A 266 -1.86 19.18 1.76
N THR A 267 -2.56 20.29 1.98
CA THR A 267 -3.14 21.10 0.88
C THR A 267 -2.07 21.73 0.00
N ARG A 268 -0.92 22.10 0.58
CA ARG A 268 0.19 22.76 -0.13
C ARG A 268 1.12 21.77 -0.82
N LEU A 269 1.19 20.52 -0.34
CA LEU A 269 2.14 19.53 -0.80
C LEU A 269 1.95 19.17 -2.29
N PRO A 270 0.75 18.80 -2.80
CA PRO A 270 0.53 18.50 -4.21
C PRO A 270 0.99 19.63 -5.14
N LYS A 271 0.63 20.88 -4.82
CA LYS A 271 1.04 22.05 -5.59
C LYS A 271 2.57 22.21 -5.66
N MET A 272 3.27 21.91 -4.57
CA MET A 272 4.73 21.92 -4.57
C MET A 272 5.30 20.79 -5.45
N LEU A 273 4.70 19.61 -5.45
CA LEU A 273 5.11 18.51 -6.33
C LEU A 273 4.85 18.79 -7.81
N ASP A 274 3.73 19.43 -8.16
CA ASP A 274 3.43 19.90 -9.51
C ASP A 274 4.49 20.89 -9.99
N ASP A 275 4.86 21.84 -9.12
CA ASP A 275 5.95 22.77 -9.35
C ASP A 275 7.30 22.06 -9.61
N LEU A 276 7.57 20.96 -8.91
CA LEU A 276 8.77 20.14 -9.15
C LEU A 276 8.68 19.43 -10.50
N ASN A 277 7.55 18.80 -10.83
CA ASN A 277 7.33 18.10 -12.09
C ASN A 277 7.48 19.05 -13.30
N ASN A 278 7.00 20.28 -13.19
CA ASN A 278 7.12 21.29 -14.25
C ASN A 278 8.56 21.81 -14.44
N LYS A 279 9.38 21.79 -13.38
CA LYS A 279 10.74 22.40 -13.38
C LYS A 279 11.85 21.37 -13.52
N LEU A 280 11.60 20.10 -13.23
CA LEU A 280 12.61 19.04 -13.18
C LEU A 280 12.40 18.04 -14.29
N ALA A 281 13.27 18.09 -15.30
CA ALA A 281 13.19 17.24 -16.47
C ALA A 281 13.16 15.74 -16.09
N ASN A 282 12.23 15.02 -16.70
CA ASN A 282 12.01 13.58 -16.56
C ASN A 282 11.68 13.11 -15.12
N ALA A 283 11.32 14.03 -14.21
CA ALA A 283 10.85 13.66 -12.90
C ALA A 283 9.34 13.41 -12.88
N LYS A 284 8.93 12.47 -12.05
CA LYS A 284 7.54 12.24 -11.66
C LYS A 284 7.48 12.11 -10.15
N PHE A 285 7.02 13.18 -9.53
CA PHE A 285 6.61 13.24 -8.14
C PHE A 285 5.11 13.05 -8.08
N ILE A 286 4.65 12.12 -7.25
CA ILE A 286 3.22 11.92 -6.99
C ILE A 286 2.95 12.05 -5.51
N PHE A 287 1.80 12.64 -5.18
CA PHE A 287 1.31 12.75 -3.82
C PHE A 287 0.61 11.44 -3.43
N ILE A 288 0.93 10.90 -2.26
CA ILE A 288 0.25 9.77 -1.66
C ILE A 288 -0.45 10.30 -0.41
N ASN A 289 -1.79 10.25 -0.41
CA ASN A 289 -2.55 10.76 0.72
C ASN A 289 -2.62 9.72 1.84
N GLU A 290 -2.07 10.07 3.01
CA GLU A 290 -2.16 9.25 4.23
C GLU A 290 -3.48 9.48 5.00
N THR A 291 -4.20 10.57 4.74
CA THR A 291 -5.47 10.90 5.45
C THR A 291 -6.70 10.24 4.84
N SER A 292 -6.57 9.61 3.65
CA SER A 292 -7.71 9.04 2.92
C SER A 292 -8.01 7.57 3.23
N SER A 293 -7.40 7.00 4.26
CA SER A 293 -7.94 5.77 4.86
C SER A 293 -9.27 6.13 5.51
N GLY A 294 -10.36 6.03 4.75
CA GLY A 294 -11.72 6.33 5.18
C GLY A 294 -12.07 5.66 6.51
N ASP A 295 -13.20 6.05 7.10
CA ASP A 295 -13.66 5.63 8.44
C ASP A 295 -13.10 4.26 8.82
N SER A 296 -12.11 4.22 9.71
CA SER A 296 -11.36 3.00 10.02
C SER A 296 -12.29 1.88 10.52
N SER A 297 -13.47 2.23 11.05
CA SER A 297 -14.50 1.26 11.40
C SER A 297 -15.12 0.55 10.19
N SER A 298 -15.25 1.25 9.06
CA SER A 298 -15.68 0.68 7.77
C SER A 298 -14.67 -0.28 7.15
N LEU A 299 -13.41 -0.22 7.61
CA LEU A 299 -12.32 -1.13 7.22
C LEU A 299 -12.18 -2.34 8.17
N GLY A 300 -13.10 -2.49 9.13
CA GLY A 300 -13.16 -3.64 10.04
C GLY A 300 -12.39 -3.46 11.35
N PHE A 301 -11.76 -2.30 11.59
CA PHE A 301 -11.16 -2.02 12.90
C PHE A 301 -12.24 -1.77 13.95
N LYS A 302 -12.03 -2.34 15.14
CA LYS A 302 -12.91 -2.14 16.31
C LYS A 302 -12.36 -1.09 17.26
N VAL A 303 -11.04 -0.91 17.29
CA VAL A 303 -10.37 0.01 18.19
C VAL A 303 -9.51 0.98 17.38
N VAL A 304 -9.98 2.23 17.29
CA VAL A 304 -9.42 3.27 16.42
C VAL A 304 -8.73 4.40 17.20
N ASN A 305 -8.86 4.42 18.53
CA ASN A 305 -8.44 5.54 19.39
C ASN A 305 -7.62 5.11 20.62
N ALA A 306 -7.19 3.85 20.67
CA ALA A 306 -6.39 3.31 21.77
C ALA A 306 -5.26 2.41 21.24
N PRO A 307 -4.11 2.37 21.92
CA PRO A 307 -2.99 1.53 21.52
C PRO A 307 -3.25 0.08 21.91
N CYS A 308 -2.80 -0.86 21.08
CA CYS A 308 -2.84 -2.29 21.41
C CYS A 308 -1.80 -2.66 22.48
N CYS A 309 -0.60 -2.08 22.45
CA CYS A 309 0.40 -2.26 23.50
C CYS A 309 0.21 -1.21 24.60
N LYS A 310 0.66 -1.53 25.82
CA LYS A 310 0.69 -0.55 26.90
C LYS A 310 1.74 0.52 26.62
N ALA A 311 1.29 1.73 26.30
CA ALA A 311 2.16 2.87 26.04
C ALA A 311 2.76 3.45 27.34
N ASN A 312 4.01 3.90 27.28
CA ASN A 312 4.71 4.56 28.38
C ASN A 312 4.19 6.00 28.54
N THR A 313 4.01 6.46 29.78
CA THR A 313 3.54 7.82 30.11
C THR A 313 4.64 8.72 30.69
N GLN A 314 5.83 8.18 30.96
CA GLN A 314 6.92 8.88 31.63
C GLN A 314 8.09 9.18 30.66
N SER A 315 8.98 8.22 30.44
CA SER A 315 10.08 8.27 29.46
C SER A 315 9.61 7.66 28.15
N ASN A 316 10.02 8.15 26.97
CA ASN A 316 9.53 7.63 25.68
C ASN A 316 8.01 7.61 25.57
N LYS A 317 7.40 8.74 25.92
CA LYS A 317 5.96 8.87 26.01
C LYS A 317 5.31 8.41 24.71
N GLY A 318 4.33 7.51 24.81
CA GLY A 318 3.60 6.94 23.68
C GLY A 318 4.18 5.64 23.10
N LEU A 319 5.46 5.30 23.32
CA LEU A 319 6.01 4.01 22.87
C LEU A 319 5.60 2.86 23.81
N CYS A 320 5.64 1.61 23.33
CA CYS A 320 5.34 0.45 24.16
C CYS A 320 6.30 0.36 25.36
N VAL A 321 5.77 -0.05 26.51
CA VAL A 321 6.59 -0.45 27.66
C VAL A 321 7.25 -1.80 27.35
N PRO A 322 8.57 -1.95 27.55
CA PRO A 322 9.27 -3.20 27.30
C PRO A 322 8.67 -4.39 28.04
N ASP A 323 8.62 -5.54 27.35
CA ASP A 323 8.26 -6.87 27.86
C ASP A 323 6.84 -6.99 28.45
N LEU A 324 5.98 -6.00 28.27
CA LEU A 324 4.57 -6.10 28.65
C LEU A 324 3.74 -6.73 27.54
N TYR A 325 2.79 -7.57 27.95
CA TYR A 325 1.86 -8.22 27.03
C TYR A 325 0.98 -7.19 26.30
N PRO A 326 0.94 -7.23 24.95
CA PRO A 326 0.02 -6.42 24.17
C PRO A 326 -1.40 -7.01 24.18
N CYS A 327 -2.35 -6.32 23.56
CA CYS A 327 -3.69 -6.83 23.33
C CYS A 327 -3.67 -8.18 22.56
N SER A 328 -4.68 -9.03 22.80
CA SER A 328 -4.77 -10.34 22.15
C SER A 328 -5.21 -10.26 20.68
N ASN A 329 -6.12 -9.34 20.35
CA ASN A 329 -6.72 -9.21 19.01
C ASN A 329 -6.09 -8.06 18.21
N ARG A 330 -4.79 -8.19 17.87
CA ARG A 330 -4.01 -7.10 17.27
C ARG A 330 -4.56 -6.60 15.93
N THR A 331 -5.19 -7.47 15.14
CA THR A 331 -5.78 -7.13 13.84
C THR A 331 -7.03 -6.26 13.93
N GLU A 332 -7.61 -6.09 15.12
CA GLU A 332 -8.79 -5.24 15.36
C GLU A 332 -8.43 -3.80 15.75
N PHE A 333 -7.13 -3.51 15.92
CA PHE A 333 -6.60 -2.21 16.34
C PHE A 333 -5.93 -1.47 15.17
N VAL A 334 -6.21 -0.17 15.05
CA VAL A 334 -5.47 0.72 14.13
C VAL A 334 -4.06 0.94 14.65
N TYR A 335 -3.94 1.26 15.94
CA TYR A 335 -2.68 1.69 16.56
C TYR A 335 -2.03 0.59 17.36
N TRP A 336 -0.75 0.34 17.09
CA TRP A 336 0.09 -0.56 17.85
C TRP A 336 0.50 0.07 19.19
N ASP A 337 1.07 1.27 19.13
CA ASP A 337 1.42 2.08 20.30
C ASP A 337 0.69 3.43 20.24
N GLY A 338 1.13 4.43 21.00
CA GLY A 338 0.50 5.74 21.08
C GLY A 338 0.55 6.56 19.77
N PHE A 339 1.30 6.13 18.76
CA PHE A 339 1.46 6.85 17.49
C PHE A 339 1.39 5.95 16.26
N HIS A 340 1.96 4.76 16.35
CA HIS A 340 2.28 3.98 15.16
C HIS A 340 1.20 2.94 14.86
N PRO A 341 0.93 2.68 13.56
CA PRO A 341 -0.07 1.71 13.14
C PRO A 341 0.34 0.26 13.43
N THR A 342 -0.65 -0.61 13.59
CA THR A 342 -0.45 -2.07 13.55
C THR A 342 -0.05 -2.52 12.14
N GLU A 343 0.49 -3.72 12.02
CA GLU A 343 0.76 -4.35 10.71
C GLU A 343 -0.49 -4.38 9.83
N THR A 344 -1.66 -4.72 10.39
CA THR A 344 -2.93 -4.74 9.65
C THR A 344 -3.31 -3.36 9.11
N ALA A 345 -3.07 -2.29 9.88
CA ALA A 345 -3.25 -0.93 9.39
C ALA A 345 -2.21 -0.57 8.31
N ASN A 346 -0.96 -1.01 8.47
CA ASN A 346 0.08 -0.84 7.45
C ASN A 346 -0.26 -1.56 6.15
N GLU A 347 -0.90 -2.73 6.18
CA GLU A 347 -1.34 -3.46 4.98
C GLU A 347 -2.37 -2.66 4.18
N LEU A 348 -3.34 -2.04 4.87
CA LEU A 348 -4.34 -1.16 4.24
C LEU A 348 -3.67 0.06 3.61
N LEU A 349 -2.82 0.75 4.37
CA LEU A 349 -2.11 1.96 3.89
C LEU A 349 -1.18 1.63 2.72
N ALA A 350 -0.43 0.52 2.80
CA ALA A 350 0.46 0.08 1.75
C ALA A 350 -0.30 -0.30 0.47
N ALA A 351 -1.43 -1.01 0.58
CA ALA A 351 -2.24 -1.36 -0.58
C ALA A 351 -2.79 -0.12 -1.30
N ALA A 352 -3.30 0.85 -0.54
CA ALA A 352 -3.76 2.12 -1.09
C ALA A 352 -2.62 2.90 -1.76
N ALA A 353 -1.46 3.01 -1.08
CA ALA A 353 -0.27 3.68 -1.60
C ALA A 353 0.24 3.01 -2.87
N TYR A 354 0.34 1.69 -2.90
CA TYR A 354 0.79 0.91 -4.05
C TYR A 354 -0.09 1.15 -5.29
N PHE A 355 -1.41 1.23 -5.10
CA PHE A 355 -2.33 1.55 -6.20
C PHE A 355 -2.03 2.93 -6.82
N VAL A 356 -1.75 3.92 -5.98
CA VAL A 356 -1.37 5.28 -6.41
C VAL A 356 0.03 5.30 -7.04
N LEU A 357 0.94 4.43 -6.59
CA LEU A 357 2.30 4.28 -7.13
C LEU A 357 2.33 3.66 -8.53
N SER A 358 1.30 2.90 -8.92
CA SER A 358 1.24 2.15 -10.19
C SER A 358 1.63 2.95 -11.45
N PRO A 359 1.29 4.26 -11.61
CA PRO A 359 1.71 5.02 -12.80
C PRO A 359 3.23 5.20 -12.88
N LEU A 360 3.96 5.18 -11.75
CA LEU A 360 5.42 5.26 -11.73
C LEU A 360 6.11 3.96 -12.18
N LEU A 361 5.41 2.83 -12.10
CA LEU A 361 5.94 1.51 -12.37
C LEU A 361 5.91 1.20 -13.88
N SER A 362 5.00 1.82 -14.65
CA SER A 362 4.90 1.61 -16.09
C SER A 362 6.01 2.33 -16.88
N PRO A 363 6.72 1.64 -17.80
CA PRO A 363 7.78 2.24 -18.63
C PRO A 363 7.27 3.23 -19.71
N ARG A 364 5.96 3.33 -19.95
CA ARG A 364 5.37 4.10 -21.06
C ARG A 364 4.21 4.98 -20.59
N ILE A 365 4.54 6.14 -20.03
CA ILE A 365 3.57 7.24 -19.93
C ILE A 365 3.68 8.00 -21.24
N ASP A 366 2.81 7.69 -22.20
CA ASP A 366 2.41 8.58 -23.31
C ASP A 366 1.16 8.09 -24.09
N THR A 367 0.57 6.92 -23.80
CA THR A 367 -0.62 6.45 -24.53
C THR A 367 -1.67 5.85 -23.59
N TRP A 368 -2.26 6.66 -22.72
CA TRP A 368 -3.38 6.25 -21.85
C TRP A 368 -4.74 6.22 -22.56
N ALA A 369 -4.78 6.39 -23.89
CA ALA A 369 -6.04 6.48 -24.63
C ALA A 369 -6.40 5.24 -25.47
N GLN A 370 -5.60 4.15 -25.53
CA GLN A 370 -5.87 3.15 -26.58
C GLN A 370 -5.29 1.73 -26.47
N LYS A 371 -4.97 1.20 -25.29
CA LYS A 371 -4.57 -0.22 -25.20
C LYS A 371 -5.26 -0.98 -24.08
N ASP A 372 -6.13 -1.89 -24.52
CA ASP A 372 -6.92 -2.83 -23.73
C ASP A 372 -6.04 -3.87 -23.02
N GLY A 373 -6.24 -4.03 -21.71
CA GLY A 373 -5.86 -5.23 -20.96
C GLY A 373 -5.00 -4.99 -19.71
N ASP A 374 -5.59 -5.19 -18.52
CA ASP A 374 -4.91 -5.23 -17.21
C ASP A 374 -3.76 -6.27 -17.14
N SER A 375 -3.71 -7.21 -18.09
CA SER A 375 -2.68 -8.25 -18.18
C SER A 375 -1.30 -7.73 -18.62
N GLU A 376 -1.22 -6.74 -19.51
CA GLU A 376 0.09 -6.19 -19.92
C GLU A 376 0.73 -5.33 -18.81
N LEU A 377 -0.08 -4.70 -17.96
CA LEU A 377 0.34 -3.90 -16.81
C LEU A 377 1.07 -4.72 -15.73
N LEU A 378 0.80 -6.03 -15.68
CA LEU A 378 1.36 -6.96 -14.70
C LEU A 378 2.45 -7.88 -15.30
N GLY A 379 2.90 -7.61 -16.53
CA GLY A 379 3.99 -8.32 -17.18
C GLY A 379 3.60 -9.61 -17.90
N PHE A 380 2.31 -9.84 -18.19
CA PHE A 380 1.87 -11.02 -18.97
C PHE A 380 2.02 -10.77 -20.48
N THR A 381 2.56 -11.77 -21.18
CA THR A 381 2.67 -11.77 -22.64
C THR A 381 1.41 -12.31 -23.34
N ASP A 382 0.53 -12.98 -22.59
CA ASP A 382 -0.65 -13.70 -23.10
C ASP A 382 -1.89 -13.47 -22.19
N PHE A 383 -3.09 -13.72 -22.76
CA PHE A 383 -4.37 -13.64 -22.04
C PHE A 383 -4.53 -14.75 -20.98
N ILE A 384 -5.13 -14.42 -19.84
CA ILE A 384 -5.39 -15.39 -18.76
C ILE A 384 -6.57 -16.30 -19.15
N PRO A 385 -6.37 -17.62 -19.26
CA PRO A 385 -7.40 -18.52 -19.79
C PRO A 385 -8.62 -18.59 -18.85
N PRO A 386 -9.86 -18.66 -19.39
CA PRO A 386 -11.02 -18.87 -18.56
C PRO A 386 -11.00 -20.26 -17.91
N PHE A 387 -11.61 -20.40 -16.74
CA PHE A 387 -11.68 -21.66 -15.99
C PHE A 387 -12.15 -22.85 -16.83
N ALA A 388 -13.07 -22.62 -17.76
CA ALA A 388 -13.60 -23.65 -18.67
C ALA A 388 -12.52 -24.29 -19.56
N THR A 389 -11.48 -23.54 -19.92
CA THR A 389 -10.42 -24.00 -20.84
C THR A 389 -9.07 -24.16 -20.18
N ALA A 390 -8.88 -23.63 -18.96
CA ALA A 390 -7.62 -23.75 -18.23
C ALA A 390 -7.35 -25.22 -17.83
N ARG A 391 -6.24 -25.78 -18.33
CA ARG A 391 -5.83 -27.18 -18.10
C ARG A 391 -4.33 -27.28 -17.86
N GLY A 392 -3.90 -28.37 -17.20
CA GLY A 392 -2.48 -28.69 -17.02
C GLY A 392 -1.69 -27.55 -16.38
N GLN A 393 -0.49 -27.28 -16.91
CA GLN A 393 0.41 -26.25 -16.40
C GLN A 393 -0.14 -24.82 -16.61
N ASP A 394 -1.09 -24.61 -17.52
CA ASP A 394 -1.67 -23.28 -17.78
C ASP A 394 -2.40 -22.73 -16.55
N ILE A 395 -2.94 -23.61 -15.70
CA ILE A 395 -3.61 -23.23 -14.45
C ILE A 395 -2.65 -22.55 -13.47
N LEU A 396 -1.36 -22.89 -13.51
CA LEU A 396 -0.36 -22.20 -12.69
C LEU A 396 -0.24 -20.75 -13.15
N ARG A 397 -0.22 -20.54 -14.48
CA ARG A 397 -0.10 -19.20 -15.10
C ARG A 397 -1.24 -18.27 -14.78
N GLY A 398 -2.41 -18.83 -14.51
CA GLY A 398 -3.60 -18.09 -14.20
C GLY A 398 -4.88 -18.74 -14.64
N VAL A 399 -5.97 -18.34 -14.01
CA VAL A 399 -7.31 -18.77 -14.37
C VAL A 399 -8.25 -17.59 -14.20
N ASN A 400 -9.06 -17.30 -15.22
CA ASN A 400 -10.14 -16.32 -15.16
C ASN A 400 -11.47 -17.01 -14.83
N TYR A 401 -12.05 -16.66 -13.68
CA TYR A 401 -13.32 -17.25 -13.22
C TYR A 401 -14.55 -16.42 -13.58
N ALA A 402 -14.36 -15.21 -14.10
CA ALA A 402 -15.46 -14.29 -14.31
C ALA A 402 -16.47 -14.82 -15.32
N SER A 403 -17.71 -14.42 -15.10
CA SER A 403 -18.83 -14.78 -15.93
C SER A 403 -19.69 -13.54 -16.19
N GLY A 404 -20.01 -13.31 -17.46
CA GLY A 404 -20.95 -12.27 -17.85
C GLY A 404 -22.31 -12.49 -17.19
N GLY A 405 -22.89 -11.42 -16.63
CA GLY A 405 -24.17 -11.45 -15.94
C GLY A 405 -24.13 -12.03 -14.51
N GLY A 406 -23.00 -12.56 -14.03
CA GLY A 406 -22.86 -13.02 -12.66
C GLY A 406 -22.74 -11.87 -11.65
N GLY A 407 -23.45 -11.96 -10.54
CA GLY A 407 -23.36 -11.01 -9.43
C GLY A 407 -22.97 -11.65 -8.10
N ILE A 408 -22.82 -10.81 -7.08
CA ILE A 408 -22.64 -11.18 -5.68
C ILE A 408 -23.82 -12.03 -5.21
N ARG A 409 -25.05 -11.60 -5.54
CA ARG A 409 -26.24 -12.40 -5.25
C ARG A 409 -26.39 -13.52 -6.26
N ALA A 410 -26.73 -14.70 -5.76
CA ALA A 410 -26.95 -15.88 -6.60
C ALA A 410 -28.06 -15.68 -7.65
N GLU A 411 -29.03 -14.82 -7.40
CA GLU A 411 -30.13 -14.46 -8.32
C GLU A 411 -29.79 -13.49 -9.44
N THR A 412 -28.74 -12.71 -9.25
CA THR A 412 -28.37 -11.67 -10.20
C THR A 412 -28.07 -12.27 -11.55
N GLY A 413 -28.74 -11.78 -12.61
CA GLY A 413 -28.57 -12.25 -13.98
C GLY A 413 -29.23 -13.59 -14.31
N ARG A 414 -30.08 -14.18 -13.45
CA ARG A 414 -30.89 -15.38 -13.80
C ARG A 414 -31.60 -15.25 -15.14
N ASN A 415 -32.07 -14.05 -15.47
CA ASN A 415 -32.92 -13.85 -16.63
C ASN A 415 -32.13 -13.59 -17.92
N VAL A 416 -30.80 -13.43 -17.83
CA VAL A 416 -29.92 -13.23 -19.00
C VAL A 416 -29.20 -14.52 -19.45
N GLY A 417 -29.52 -15.66 -18.85
CA GLY A 417 -29.07 -16.99 -19.30
C GLY A 417 -28.00 -17.63 -18.40
N GLY A 418 -27.13 -18.43 -19.03
CA GLY A 418 -26.07 -19.19 -18.35
C GLY A 418 -25.02 -18.27 -17.73
N ARG A 419 -24.98 -18.22 -16.40
CA ARG A 419 -24.03 -17.42 -15.63
C ARG A 419 -23.41 -18.23 -14.50
N ILE A 420 -22.26 -17.78 -14.01
CA ILE A 420 -21.58 -18.34 -12.85
C ILE A 420 -21.65 -17.28 -11.74
N SER A 421 -22.43 -17.54 -10.69
CA SER A 421 -22.53 -16.65 -9.52
C SER A 421 -21.18 -16.56 -8.81
N PHE A 422 -20.99 -15.55 -7.95
CA PHE A 422 -19.76 -15.42 -7.18
C PHE A 422 -19.42 -16.71 -6.41
N ASP A 423 -20.39 -17.32 -5.73
CA ASP A 423 -20.20 -18.60 -5.03
C ASP A 423 -19.68 -19.72 -5.95
N SER A 424 -20.20 -19.80 -7.18
CA SER A 424 -19.74 -20.78 -8.16
C SER A 424 -18.34 -20.45 -8.69
N GLN A 425 -17.97 -19.17 -8.78
CA GLN A 425 -16.61 -18.76 -9.12
C GLN A 425 -15.62 -19.15 -8.01
N LEU A 426 -15.99 -18.97 -6.74
CA LEU A 426 -15.22 -19.42 -5.58
C LEU A 426 -15.09 -20.96 -5.54
N LEU A 427 -16.14 -21.68 -5.92
CA LEU A 427 -16.09 -23.14 -6.06
C LEU A 427 -15.14 -23.58 -7.19
N HIS A 428 -15.20 -22.90 -8.34
CA HIS A 428 -14.27 -23.14 -9.45
C HIS A 428 -12.82 -22.86 -9.04
N HIS A 429 -12.59 -21.84 -8.21
CA HIS A 429 -11.29 -21.63 -7.60
C HIS A 429 -10.86 -22.84 -6.74
N GLY A 430 -11.73 -23.34 -5.85
CA GLY A 430 -11.43 -24.53 -5.06
C GLY A 430 -11.07 -25.76 -5.91
N ILE A 431 -11.72 -25.91 -7.08
CA ILE A 431 -11.35 -26.95 -8.06
C ILE A 431 -9.96 -26.69 -8.64
N THR A 432 -9.63 -25.44 -8.99
CA THR A 432 -8.29 -25.07 -9.42
C THR A 432 -7.24 -25.38 -8.36
N VAL A 433 -7.47 -25.04 -7.09
CA VAL A 433 -6.56 -25.40 -5.97
C VAL A 433 -6.31 -26.91 -5.92
N SER A 434 -7.39 -27.70 -6.07
CA SER A 434 -7.31 -29.16 -6.10
C SER A 434 -6.49 -29.65 -7.30
N ARG A 435 -6.66 -29.04 -8.48
CA ARG A 435 -5.89 -29.35 -9.69
C ARG A 435 -4.41 -28.99 -9.53
N ILE A 436 -4.09 -27.85 -8.95
CA ILE A 436 -2.70 -27.44 -8.65
C ILE A 436 -2.06 -28.43 -7.68
N THR A 437 -2.78 -28.80 -6.62
CA THR A 437 -2.30 -29.79 -5.64
C THR A 437 -2.04 -31.14 -6.28
N ALA A 438 -2.91 -31.59 -7.18
CA ALA A 438 -2.70 -32.82 -7.93
C ALA A 438 -1.49 -32.74 -8.89
N LEU A 439 -1.30 -31.59 -9.56
CA LEU A 439 -0.18 -31.36 -10.47
C LEU A 439 1.16 -31.35 -9.74
N GLN A 440 1.22 -30.69 -8.57
CA GLN A 440 2.45 -30.51 -7.80
C GLN A 440 2.70 -31.64 -6.80
N ARG A 441 1.70 -32.50 -6.57
CA ARG A 441 1.71 -33.59 -5.58
C ARG A 441 2.12 -33.16 -4.17
N ASN A 442 1.91 -31.88 -3.84
CA ASN A 442 2.36 -31.29 -2.58
C ASN A 442 1.42 -30.17 -2.14
N LEU A 443 0.65 -30.44 -1.08
CA LEU A 443 -0.31 -29.48 -0.53
C LEU A 443 0.38 -28.27 0.13
N THR A 444 1.53 -28.47 0.77
CA THR A 444 2.31 -27.39 1.39
C THR A 444 2.81 -26.43 0.32
N PHE A 445 3.33 -26.97 -0.79
CA PHE A 445 3.71 -26.17 -1.96
C PHE A 445 2.51 -25.41 -2.51
N THR A 446 1.35 -26.05 -2.69
CA THR A 446 0.15 -25.35 -3.19
C THR A 446 -0.24 -24.18 -2.28
N ARG A 447 -0.20 -24.35 -0.96
CA ARG A 447 -0.53 -23.26 -0.02
C ARG A 447 0.48 -22.11 -0.11
N GLU A 448 1.77 -22.42 -0.17
CA GLU A 448 2.80 -21.40 -0.32
C GLU A 448 2.67 -20.68 -1.67
N TYR A 449 2.42 -21.43 -2.73
CA TYR A 449 2.19 -20.92 -4.08
C TYR A 449 1.00 -19.95 -4.12
N LEU A 450 -0.16 -20.38 -3.60
CA LEU A 450 -1.38 -19.57 -3.58
C LEU A 450 -1.24 -18.34 -2.67
N SER A 451 -0.47 -18.42 -1.58
CA SER A 451 -0.18 -17.25 -0.72
C SER A 451 0.60 -16.15 -1.43
N LYS A 452 1.29 -16.47 -2.54
CA LYS A 452 2.03 -15.54 -3.39
C LYS A 452 1.21 -15.07 -4.60
N CYS A 453 0.01 -15.62 -4.83
CA CYS A 453 -0.85 -15.23 -5.93
C CYS A 453 -1.60 -13.93 -5.61
N ILE A 454 -1.75 -13.08 -6.62
CA ILE A 454 -2.64 -11.93 -6.58
C ILE A 454 -4.04 -12.41 -6.94
N TYR A 455 -5.05 -11.89 -6.23
CA TYR A 455 -6.47 -12.14 -6.51
C TYR A 455 -7.15 -10.81 -6.80
N THR A 456 -7.69 -10.68 -8.01
CA THR A 456 -8.56 -9.56 -8.39
C THR A 456 -10.00 -10.03 -8.34
N VAL A 457 -10.93 -9.23 -7.82
CA VAL A 457 -12.36 -9.53 -7.85
C VAL A 457 -13.15 -8.29 -8.24
N GLY A 458 -13.67 -8.26 -9.46
CA GLY A 458 -14.61 -7.22 -9.92
C GLY A 458 -16.04 -7.74 -9.93
N MET A 459 -16.83 -7.40 -8.90
CA MET A 459 -18.22 -7.85 -8.74
C MET A 459 -19.12 -6.70 -8.24
N GLY A 460 -20.45 -6.84 -8.41
CA GLY A 460 -21.44 -5.88 -7.89
C GLY A 460 -22.16 -5.06 -8.96
N SER A 461 -21.52 -4.74 -10.09
CA SER A 461 -22.16 -3.97 -11.17
C SER A 461 -23.37 -4.71 -11.76
N ASN A 462 -23.25 -6.03 -11.96
CA ASN A 462 -24.35 -6.88 -12.40
C ASN A 462 -25.50 -6.93 -11.38
N ASP A 463 -25.24 -6.79 -10.08
CA ASP A 463 -26.29 -6.79 -9.06
C ASP A 463 -27.17 -5.53 -9.17
N TYR A 464 -26.64 -4.44 -9.71
CA TYR A 464 -27.45 -3.29 -10.06
C TYR A 464 -28.12 -3.47 -11.42
N ILE A 465 -27.35 -3.75 -12.47
CA ILE A 465 -27.82 -3.76 -13.86
C ILE A 465 -28.77 -4.93 -14.14
N ASN A 466 -28.45 -6.12 -13.63
CA ASN A 466 -29.14 -7.37 -13.91
C ASN A 466 -29.97 -7.89 -12.72
N ASN A 467 -30.26 -7.02 -11.74
CA ASN A 467 -31.14 -7.34 -10.61
C ASN A 467 -31.89 -6.09 -10.09
N TYR A 468 -31.20 -5.12 -9.50
CA TYR A 468 -31.85 -3.94 -8.90
C TYR A 468 -32.68 -3.10 -9.89
N PHE A 469 -32.09 -2.74 -11.03
CA PHE A 469 -32.73 -1.94 -12.08
C PHE A 469 -33.61 -2.76 -13.02
N MET A 470 -33.93 -4.00 -12.66
CA MET A 470 -34.76 -4.91 -13.46
C MET A 470 -36.06 -5.25 -12.73
N PRO A 471 -36.96 -4.26 -12.49
CA PRO A 471 -38.15 -4.44 -11.65
C PRO A 471 -39.17 -5.44 -12.24
N GLN A 472 -39.17 -5.64 -13.56
CA GLN A 472 -40.00 -6.66 -14.23
C GLN A 472 -39.54 -8.10 -13.92
N SER A 473 -38.31 -8.25 -13.47
CA SER A 473 -37.60 -9.52 -13.29
C SER A 473 -37.30 -9.82 -11.84
N TYR A 474 -37.08 -8.78 -11.02
CA TYR A 474 -36.71 -8.89 -9.61
C TYR A 474 -37.41 -7.80 -8.80
N PRO A 475 -37.96 -8.12 -7.62
CA PRO A 475 -38.62 -7.14 -6.76
C PRO A 475 -37.65 -6.28 -5.95
N THR A 476 -36.36 -6.25 -6.31
CA THR A 476 -35.28 -5.74 -5.46
C THR A 476 -35.38 -4.24 -5.23
N SER A 477 -35.60 -3.45 -6.28
CA SER A 477 -35.81 -1.99 -6.19
C SER A 477 -37.13 -1.60 -5.51
N ALA A 478 -38.11 -2.51 -5.44
CA ALA A 478 -39.32 -2.31 -4.66
C ALA A 478 -39.12 -2.61 -3.15
N ARG A 479 -38.05 -3.31 -2.79
CA ARG A 479 -37.77 -3.77 -1.41
C ARG A 479 -36.69 -2.97 -0.71
N PHE A 480 -35.76 -2.41 -1.46
CA PHE A 480 -34.59 -1.71 -0.92
C PHE A 480 -34.42 -0.39 -1.66
N THR A 481 -34.06 0.65 -0.92
CA THR A 481 -33.40 1.82 -1.51
C THR A 481 -32.00 1.45 -2.02
N PRO A 482 -31.36 2.27 -2.87
CA PRO A 482 -30.03 1.96 -3.41
C PRO A 482 -28.97 1.73 -2.32
N ASP A 483 -29.01 2.54 -1.26
CA ASP A 483 -28.06 2.46 -0.13
C ASP A 483 -28.31 1.21 0.72
N GLN A 484 -29.58 0.88 0.98
CA GLN A 484 -29.95 -0.36 1.67
C GLN A 484 -29.53 -1.59 0.86
N TYR A 485 -29.65 -1.54 -0.47
CA TYR A 485 -29.23 -2.62 -1.32
C TYR A 485 -27.70 -2.75 -1.38
N ALA A 486 -26.97 -1.63 -1.40
CA ALA A 486 -25.51 -1.63 -1.27
C ALA A 486 -25.07 -2.33 0.02
N ALA A 487 -25.70 -2.02 1.16
CA ALA A 487 -25.42 -2.66 2.43
C ALA A 487 -25.68 -4.18 2.40
N VAL A 488 -26.76 -4.63 1.76
CA VAL A 488 -27.05 -6.05 1.55
C VAL A 488 -25.96 -6.73 0.71
N LEU A 489 -25.53 -6.09 -0.38
CA LEU A 489 -24.46 -6.61 -1.23
C LEU A 489 -23.12 -6.69 -0.50
N ILE A 490 -22.75 -5.65 0.25
CA ILE A 490 -21.52 -5.61 1.04
C ILE A 490 -21.53 -6.72 2.10
N GLN A 491 -22.65 -6.89 2.82
CA GLN A 491 -22.77 -7.93 3.83
C GLN A 491 -22.61 -9.33 3.23
N GLN A 492 -23.30 -9.60 2.11
CA GLN A 492 -23.25 -10.89 1.44
C GLN A 492 -21.87 -11.17 0.84
N TYR A 493 -21.29 -10.19 0.15
CA TYR A 493 -19.95 -10.28 -0.44
C TYR A 493 -18.89 -10.55 0.64
N SER A 494 -18.97 -9.84 1.77
CA SER A 494 -18.10 -10.04 2.91
C SER A 494 -18.25 -11.44 3.51
N GLN A 495 -19.47 -11.99 3.57
CA GLN A 495 -19.67 -13.37 4.03
C GLN A 495 -19.04 -14.39 3.08
N GLN A 496 -19.28 -14.24 1.77
CA GLN A 496 -18.75 -15.14 0.74
C GLN A 496 -17.22 -15.13 0.73
N LEU A 497 -16.61 -13.95 0.88
CA LEU A 497 -15.17 -13.82 1.04
C LEU A 497 -14.68 -14.46 2.34
N ARG A 498 -15.34 -14.24 3.49
CA ARG A 498 -14.95 -14.87 4.77
C ARG A 498 -14.99 -16.40 4.73
N GLU A 499 -16.02 -16.97 4.11
CA GLU A 499 -16.13 -18.43 3.96
C GLU A 499 -15.02 -18.99 3.06
N TYR A 500 -14.71 -18.29 1.97
CA TYR A 500 -13.58 -18.63 1.10
C TYR A 500 -12.22 -18.49 1.79
N VAL A 501 -12.01 -17.40 2.54
CA VAL A 501 -10.79 -17.08 3.31
C VAL A 501 -10.53 -18.11 4.41
N ARG A 502 -11.58 -18.51 5.15
CA ARG A 502 -11.50 -19.60 6.16
C ARG A 502 -11.02 -20.92 5.56
N LEU A 503 -11.29 -21.15 4.28
CA LEU A 503 -10.87 -22.34 3.58
C LEU A 503 -9.47 -22.17 2.94
N PHE A 504 -9.08 -20.96 2.50
CA PHE A 504 -7.96 -20.78 1.57
C PHE A 504 -7.17 -19.43 1.60
N HIS A 505 -6.98 -18.73 2.73
CA HIS A 505 -5.98 -17.61 2.95
C HIS A 505 -6.55 -16.25 3.38
N SER A 506 -5.69 -15.39 3.96
CA SER A 506 -5.96 -14.20 4.81
C SER A 506 -5.96 -12.80 4.14
N THR A 507 -6.18 -12.66 2.82
CA THR A 507 -6.14 -11.36 2.13
C THR A 507 -7.53 -10.69 2.00
N GLU A 508 -8.12 -10.28 3.12
CA GLU A 508 -9.48 -9.67 3.17
C GLU A 508 -9.48 -8.15 2.87
N ILE A 509 -8.33 -7.47 3.03
CA ILE A 509 -8.23 -6.00 3.08
C ILE A 509 -8.32 -5.31 1.71
N ILE A 510 -7.66 -5.87 0.69
CA ILE A 510 -7.48 -5.19 -0.62
C ILE A 510 -8.80 -5.14 -1.41
N ASN A 511 -9.63 -6.18 -1.30
CA ASN A 511 -10.91 -6.27 -2.01
C ASN A 511 -11.97 -5.32 -1.44
N VAL A 512 -11.97 -5.10 -0.12
CA VAL A 512 -12.87 -4.12 0.54
C VAL A 512 -12.48 -2.70 0.14
N LEU A 513 -11.19 -2.38 0.09
CA LEU A 513 -10.70 -1.07 -0.36
C LEU A 513 -11.07 -0.77 -1.82
N ALA A 514 -10.89 -1.74 -2.72
CA ALA A 514 -11.24 -1.57 -4.13
C ALA A 514 -12.74 -1.31 -4.33
N ALA A 515 -13.60 -2.05 -3.61
CA ALA A 515 -15.05 -1.88 -3.65
C ALA A 515 -15.51 -0.52 -3.10
N THR A 516 -14.97 -0.10 -1.95
CA THR A 516 -15.32 1.20 -1.34
C THR A 516 -14.86 2.38 -2.21
N ARG A 517 -13.69 2.28 -2.85
CA ARG A 517 -13.20 3.31 -3.77
C ARG A 517 -14.01 3.42 -5.06
N ALA A 518 -14.40 2.28 -5.64
CA ALA A 518 -15.25 2.26 -6.83
C ALA A 518 -16.67 2.80 -6.55
N TYR A 519 -17.21 2.59 -5.34
CA TYR A 519 -18.51 3.13 -4.94
C TYR A 519 -18.46 4.64 -4.69
N ASN A 520 -17.41 5.15 -4.04
CA ASN A 520 -17.31 6.55 -3.61
C ASN A 520 -16.57 7.47 -4.59
N ALA A 521 -16.01 6.96 -5.69
CA ALA A 521 -15.28 7.74 -6.69
C ALA A 521 -14.12 8.57 -6.10
N SER A 522 -13.27 7.95 -5.28
CA SER A 522 -12.19 8.67 -4.58
C SER A 522 -11.13 9.25 -5.54
N SER A 523 -11.14 8.83 -6.82
CA SER A 523 -10.36 9.37 -7.95
C SER A 523 -11.15 9.24 -9.27
N PRO A 524 -10.95 10.12 -10.28
CA PRO A 524 -11.54 9.99 -11.62
C PRO A 524 -11.22 8.68 -12.36
N SER A 525 -10.21 7.94 -11.90
CA SER A 525 -9.82 6.62 -12.42
C SER A 525 -10.55 5.45 -11.76
N ASP A 526 -11.27 5.69 -10.66
CA ASP A 526 -11.86 4.61 -9.84
C ASP A 526 -13.13 4.02 -10.47
N ALA A 527 -13.82 4.82 -11.30
CA ALA A 527 -14.93 4.43 -12.16
C ALA A 527 -15.14 5.49 -13.25
N TYR A 528 -15.23 5.07 -14.52
CA TYR A 528 -15.40 5.94 -15.69
C TYR A 528 -16.52 5.38 -16.59
N PRO A 529 -17.36 6.20 -17.25
CA PRO A 529 -17.37 7.68 -17.28
C PRO A 529 -18.06 8.34 -16.08
N VAL A 530 -18.70 7.57 -15.21
CA VAL A 530 -19.47 8.04 -14.05
C VAL A 530 -19.34 6.99 -12.94
N ASP A 531 -19.20 7.42 -11.69
CA ASP A 531 -19.05 6.52 -10.56
C ASP A 531 -20.36 5.81 -10.17
N ILE A 532 -20.26 4.73 -9.38
CA ILE A 532 -21.42 3.89 -9.05
C ILE A 532 -22.48 4.67 -8.27
N ARG A 533 -22.09 5.62 -7.40
CA ARG A 533 -23.02 6.47 -6.66
C ARG A 533 -23.75 7.44 -7.59
N THR A 534 -23.05 8.07 -8.53
CA THR A 534 -23.63 9.00 -9.51
C THR A 534 -24.47 8.24 -10.55
N LEU A 535 -24.06 7.06 -10.98
CA LEU A 535 -24.86 6.15 -11.82
C LEU A 535 -26.16 5.75 -11.12
N ALA A 536 -26.12 5.52 -9.80
CA ALA A 536 -27.29 5.20 -8.99
C ALA A 536 -28.26 6.37 -8.76
N GLN A 537 -27.87 7.60 -9.12
CA GLN A 537 -28.68 8.82 -9.00
C GLN A 537 -29.27 9.31 -10.33
N LEU A 538 -28.90 8.68 -11.45
CA LEU A 538 -29.52 8.97 -12.74
C LEU A 538 -30.95 8.39 -12.73
N GLN A 539 -31.94 9.27 -12.96
CA GLN A 539 -33.37 8.92 -13.08
C GLN A 539 -33.67 8.19 -14.38
#